data_AF-A0A524ERF0-F1
#
_entry.id   AF-A0A524ERF0-F1
#
_cell.length_a   1.000
_cell.length_b   1.000
_cell.length_c   1.000
_cell.angle_alpha   90.00
_cell.angle_beta   90.00
_cell.angle_gamma   90.00
#
_symmetry.space_group_name_H-M   'P 1'
#
loop_
_entity.id
_entity.type
_entity.pdbx_description
1 polymer ?
#
loop_
_entity_poly.entity_id
_entity_poly.type
_entity_poly.pdbx_seq_one_letter_code
_entity_poly.pdbx_strand_id
1 'polypeptide(L)'
;MSSPWWWTILNFFTVITFNVYLNDWMELLLSNAIIPFALIFWIYAYSYSMDIKYKKEITVLISVISLAYEILVLILLCMNPALLGYKINFEVLARSPLSLIFALATAIIIFITGILFSINSIRSVDRETHLRGYFLLIAFSLITLCAGFDALSWENIFIIVLIRLVLTLSSIFFYFGFFFPIRLSKNFIRKEESQ
;
A
#
# COMPACT_ATOMS: atom_id res chain seq x y z
N MET A 1 -3.68 -5.35 6.50
CA MET A 1 -3.06 -4.57 5.40
C MET A 1 -4.12 -3.65 4.82
N SER A 2 -3.97 -2.34 5.01
CA SER A 2 -4.81 -1.30 4.41
C SER A 2 -4.34 -1.07 2.97
N SER A 3 -5.22 -1.23 1.97
CA SER A 3 -4.89 -0.99 0.56
C SER A 3 -5.91 -0.01 -0.05
N PRO A 4 -5.53 0.82 -1.04
CA PRO A 4 -6.49 1.71 -1.69
C PRO A 4 -7.55 0.97 -2.53
N TRP A 5 -7.45 -0.37 -2.64
CA TRP A 5 -8.32 -1.22 -3.47
C TRP A 5 -9.35 -2.02 -2.67
N TRP A 6 -9.56 -1.69 -1.40
CA TRP A 6 -10.61 -2.32 -0.57
C TRP A 6 -12.01 -2.16 -1.18
N TRP A 7 -12.27 -1.03 -1.85
CA TRP A 7 -13.57 -0.78 -2.49
C TRP A 7 -13.93 -1.84 -3.53
N THR A 8 -12.96 -2.34 -4.32
CA THR A 8 -13.21 -3.35 -5.36
C THR A 8 -13.61 -4.69 -4.73
N ILE A 9 -12.92 -5.09 -3.66
CA ILE A 9 -13.21 -6.34 -2.93
C ILE A 9 -14.58 -6.24 -2.25
N LEU A 10 -14.86 -5.11 -1.59
CA LEU A 10 -16.13 -4.90 -0.92
C LEU A 10 -17.28 -4.86 -1.91
N ASN A 11 -17.12 -4.17 -3.05
CA ASN A 11 -18.13 -4.15 -4.10
C ASN A 11 -18.40 -5.55 -4.68
N PHE A 12 -17.34 -6.32 -4.95
CA PHE A 12 -17.49 -7.72 -5.39
C PHE A 12 -18.27 -8.57 -4.37
N PHE A 13 -17.95 -8.42 -3.09
CA PHE A 13 -18.62 -9.15 -2.02
C PHE A 13 -20.09 -8.76 -1.85
N THR A 14 -20.41 -7.45 -1.92
CA THR A 14 -21.80 -6.97 -1.81
C THR A 14 -22.66 -7.39 -2.99
N VAL A 15 -22.09 -7.43 -4.20
CA VAL A 15 -22.79 -7.92 -5.39
C VAL A 15 -23.12 -9.40 -5.27
N ILE A 16 -22.18 -10.24 -4.85
CA ILE A 16 -22.43 -11.68 -4.73
C ILE A 16 -23.41 -12.00 -3.60
N THR A 17 -23.30 -11.30 -2.46
CA THR A 17 -24.07 -11.65 -1.25
C THR A 17 -25.46 -11.02 -1.25
N PHE A 18 -25.57 -9.78 -1.72
CA PHE A 18 -26.79 -8.97 -1.62
C PHE A 18 -27.35 -8.54 -2.97
N ASN A 19 -26.63 -8.77 -4.07
CA ASN A 19 -26.97 -8.23 -5.40
C ASN A 19 -27.09 -6.70 -5.38
N VAL A 20 -26.25 -6.03 -4.59
CA VAL A 20 -26.22 -4.57 -4.43
C VAL A 20 -24.81 -4.05 -4.73
N TYR A 21 -24.76 -2.97 -5.50
CA TYR A 21 -23.54 -2.24 -5.79
C TYR A 21 -23.26 -1.19 -4.72
N LEU A 22 -21.99 -0.98 -4.41
CA LEU A 22 -21.58 0.19 -3.63
C LEU A 22 -21.91 1.46 -4.42
N ASN A 23 -22.43 2.47 -3.73
CA ASN A 23 -22.62 3.77 -4.35
C ASN A 23 -21.27 4.49 -4.52
N ASP A 24 -21.22 5.47 -5.41
CA ASP A 24 -20.00 6.22 -5.73
C ASP A 24 -19.39 6.88 -4.48
N TRP A 25 -20.25 7.30 -3.55
CA TRP A 25 -19.82 7.89 -2.28
C TRP A 25 -18.97 6.92 -1.45
N MET A 26 -19.43 5.67 -1.29
CA MET A 26 -18.69 4.63 -0.56
C MET A 26 -17.42 4.21 -1.31
N GLU A 27 -17.45 4.10 -2.63
CA GLU A 27 -16.27 3.76 -3.43
C GLU A 27 -15.18 4.84 -3.33
N LEU A 28 -15.56 6.12 -3.40
CA LEU A 28 -14.65 7.25 -3.24
C LEU A 28 -14.12 7.37 -1.81
N LEU A 29 -14.95 7.12 -0.79
CA LEU A 29 -14.50 7.06 0.59
C LEU A 29 -13.44 5.98 0.77
N LEU A 30 -13.74 4.73 0.39
CA LEU A 30 -12.85 3.59 0.60
C LEU A 30 -11.54 3.69 -0.18
N SER A 31 -11.57 4.33 -1.36
CA SER A 31 -10.38 4.52 -2.19
C SER A 31 -9.44 5.62 -1.69
N ASN A 32 -9.92 6.55 -0.85
CA ASN A 32 -9.14 7.70 -0.37
C ASN A 32 -8.87 7.65 1.14
N ALA A 33 -9.88 7.37 1.96
CA ALA A 33 -9.82 7.48 3.42
C ALA A 33 -8.80 6.54 4.08
N ILE A 34 -8.52 5.41 3.45
CA ILE A 34 -7.63 4.38 4.02
C ILE A 34 -6.14 4.76 3.85
N ILE A 35 -5.80 5.58 2.84
CA ILE A 35 -4.41 5.91 2.49
C ILE A 35 -3.69 6.70 3.60
N PRO A 36 -4.28 7.77 4.19
CA PRO A 36 -3.62 8.55 5.24
C PRO A 36 -3.28 7.72 6.47
N PHE A 37 -4.19 6.86 6.93
CA PHE A 37 -3.95 5.97 8.06
C PHE A 37 -2.83 4.96 7.76
N ALA A 38 -2.84 4.38 6.55
CA ALA A 38 -1.78 3.47 6.11
C ALA A 38 -0.40 4.15 6.17
N LEU A 39 -0.31 5.40 5.70
CA LEU A 39 0.93 6.17 5.73
C LEU A 39 1.39 6.48 7.16
N ILE A 40 0.48 6.86 8.06
CA ILE A 40 0.79 7.11 9.47
C ILE A 40 1.38 5.86 10.12
N PHE A 41 0.70 4.71 9.99
CA PHE A 41 1.17 3.46 10.58
C PHE A 41 2.50 3.02 9.98
N TRP A 42 2.67 3.19 8.67
CA TRP A 42 3.91 2.85 7.99
C TRP A 42 5.09 3.69 8.50
N ILE A 43 4.93 5.02 8.56
CA ILE A 43 5.99 5.92 9.05
C ILE A 43 6.30 5.67 10.51
N TYR A 44 5.28 5.45 11.35
CA TYR A 44 5.49 5.05 12.74
C TYR A 44 6.34 3.77 12.83
N ALA A 45 5.95 2.71 12.12
CA ALA A 45 6.68 1.44 12.12
C ALA A 45 8.12 1.61 11.62
N TYR A 46 8.30 2.34 10.51
CA TYR A 46 9.61 2.63 9.93
C TYR A 46 10.52 3.42 10.88
N SER A 47 10.05 4.55 11.38
CA SER A 47 10.86 5.46 12.19
C SER A 47 11.28 4.86 13.53
N TYR A 48 10.43 4.02 14.14
CA TYR A 48 10.78 3.31 15.37
C TYR A 48 11.72 2.12 15.12
N SER A 49 11.53 1.38 14.02
CA SER A 49 12.38 0.23 13.71
C SER A 49 13.78 0.62 13.27
N MET A 50 13.94 1.79 12.64
CA MET A 50 15.24 2.33 12.20
C MET A 50 15.90 3.23 13.25
N ASP A 51 15.27 3.38 14.42
CA ASP A 51 15.71 4.27 15.51
C ASP A 51 16.09 5.69 15.03
N ILE A 52 15.23 6.30 14.21
CA ILE A 52 15.49 7.62 13.65
C ILE A 52 15.50 8.67 14.77
N LYS A 53 16.52 9.54 14.78
CA LYS A 53 16.71 10.60 15.78
C LYS A 53 15.45 11.43 16.06
N TYR A 54 14.70 11.79 15.02
CA TYR A 54 13.48 12.61 15.10
C TYR A 54 12.20 11.82 14.80
N LYS A 55 12.14 10.54 15.23
CA LYS A 55 11.03 9.63 14.93
C LYS A 55 9.66 10.16 15.39
N LYS A 56 9.61 10.86 16.52
CA LYS A 56 8.37 11.42 17.07
C LYS A 56 7.91 12.61 16.22
N GLU A 57 8.80 13.52 15.89
CA GLU A 57 8.53 14.74 15.12
C GLU A 57 8.08 14.39 13.70
N ILE A 58 8.76 13.45 13.04
CA ILE A 58 8.39 13.00 11.69
C ILE A 58 7.01 12.34 11.70
N THR A 59 6.74 11.48 12.68
CA THR A 59 5.44 10.80 12.79
C THR A 59 4.32 11.80 13.07
N VAL A 60 4.54 12.78 13.95
CA VAL A 60 3.57 13.84 14.24
C VAL A 60 3.31 14.69 13.00
N LEU A 61 4.36 15.12 12.29
CA LEU A 61 4.23 15.91 11.05
C LEU A 61 3.40 15.17 10.00
N ILE A 62 3.74 13.90 9.72
CA ILE A 62 2.99 13.09 8.76
C ILE A 62 1.55 12.87 9.24
N SER A 63 1.33 12.67 10.53
CA SER A 63 -0.02 12.52 11.08
C SER A 63 -0.87 13.77 10.89
N VAL A 64 -0.30 14.96 11.10
CA VAL A 64 -1.00 16.23 10.87
C VAL A 64 -1.36 16.40 9.39
N ILE A 65 -0.43 16.13 8.48
CA ILE A 65 -0.67 16.23 7.03
C ILE A 65 -1.75 15.22 6.59
N SER A 66 -1.64 13.97 7.04
CA SER A 66 -2.57 12.89 6.75
C SER A 66 -3.98 13.19 7.29
N LEU A 67 -4.10 13.69 8.53
CA LEU A 67 -5.39 14.06 9.11
C LEU A 67 -6.01 15.28 8.41
N ALA A 68 -5.20 16.26 8.04
CA ALA A 68 -5.69 17.41 7.28
C ALA A 68 -6.25 16.98 5.91
N TYR A 69 -5.54 16.08 5.21
CA TYR A 69 -6.04 15.49 3.96
C TYR A 69 -7.33 14.69 4.17
N GLU A 70 -7.40 13.86 5.23
CA GLU A 70 -8.59 13.07 5.55
C GLU A 70 -9.82 13.96 5.79
N ILE A 71 -9.68 15.02 6.60
CA ILE A 71 -10.74 15.99 6.84
C ILE A 71 -11.19 16.65 5.53
N LEU A 72 -10.24 17.03 4.67
CA LEU A 72 -10.52 17.61 3.37
C LEU A 72 -11.27 16.63 2.46
N VAL A 73 -10.88 15.35 2.42
CA VAL A 73 -11.60 14.29 1.69
C VAL A 73 -13.04 14.17 2.19
N LEU A 74 -13.26 14.13 3.50
CA LEU A 74 -14.61 14.03 4.08
C LEU A 74 -15.48 15.24 3.73
N ILE A 75 -14.93 16.46 3.75
CA ILE A 75 -15.64 17.66 3.32
C ILE A 75 -15.99 17.59 1.83
N LEU A 76 -15.03 17.22 0.98
CA LEU A 76 -15.24 17.12 -0.46
C LEU A 76 -16.24 16.02 -0.84
N LEU A 77 -16.25 14.89 -0.13
CA LEU A 77 -17.25 13.82 -0.29
C LEU A 77 -18.67 14.31 -0.02
N CYS A 78 -18.86 15.24 0.92
CA CYS A 78 -20.19 15.78 1.24
C CYS A 78 -20.60 16.92 0.30
N MET A 79 -19.64 17.71 -0.21
CA MET A 79 -19.93 18.88 -1.05
C MET A 79 -20.00 18.54 -2.54
N ASN A 80 -18.98 17.86 -3.07
CA ASN A 80 -18.88 17.48 -4.47
C ASN A 80 -17.85 16.34 -4.65
N PRO A 81 -18.31 15.06 -4.65
CA PRO A 81 -17.44 13.89 -4.78
C PRO A 81 -16.58 13.88 -6.05
N ALA A 82 -17.02 14.56 -7.12
CA ALA A 82 -16.28 14.63 -8.39
C ALA A 82 -14.91 15.29 -8.26
N LEU A 83 -14.69 16.10 -7.20
CA LEU A 83 -13.40 16.70 -6.89
C LEU A 83 -12.38 15.71 -6.32
N LEU A 84 -12.79 14.50 -5.97
CA LEU A 84 -11.92 13.41 -5.52
C LEU A 84 -11.69 12.37 -6.61
N GLY A 85 -12.67 12.18 -7.49
CA GLY A 85 -12.60 11.24 -8.58
C GLY A 85 -13.96 10.96 -9.17
N TYR A 86 -13.96 10.19 -10.23
CA TYR A 86 -15.18 9.74 -10.89
C TYR A 86 -14.97 8.32 -11.42
N LYS A 87 -16.07 7.58 -11.51
CA LYS A 87 -16.06 6.22 -12.03
C LYS A 87 -16.04 6.29 -13.56
N ILE A 88 -15.02 5.68 -14.18
CA ILE A 88 -15.00 5.52 -15.64
C ILE A 88 -15.88 4.33 -15.99
N ASN A 89 -15.56 3.16 -15.41
CA ASN A 89 -16.21 1.89 -15.65
C ASN A 89 -16.44 1.16 -14.32
N PHE A 90 -17.10 -0.01 -14.35
CA PHE A 90 -17.35 -0.84 -13.15
C PHE A 90 -16.09 -1.10 -12.29
N GLU A 91 -14.93 -1.22 -12.94
CA GLU A 91 -13.67 -1.62 -12.30
C GLU A 91 -12.66 -0.48 -12.13
N VAL A 92 -12.93 0.69 -12.71
CA VAL A 92 -11.94 1.77 -12.83
C VAL A 92 -12.50 3.06 -12.26
N LEU A 93 -11.82 3.54 -11.22
CA LEU A 93 -12.07 4.81 -10.56
C LEU A 93 -10.93 5.78 -10.92
N ALA A 94 -11.24 6.81 -11.72
CA ALA A 94 -10.30 7.86 -12.02
C ALA A 94 -10.13 8.77 -10.82
N ARG A 95 -8.89 9.05 -10.44
CA ARG A 95 -8.56 9.99 -9.37
C ARG A 95 -8.49 11.41 -9.92
N SER A 96 -9.07 12.35 -9.19
CA SER A 96 -8.82 13.79 -9.42
C SER A 96 -7.33 14.13 -9.22
N PRO A 97 -6.84 15.28 -9.71
CA PRO A 97 -5.48 15.73 -9.43
C PRO A 97 -5.14 15.78 -7.93
N LEU A 98 -6.09 16.18 -7.07
CA LEU A 98 -5.87 16.31 -5.64
C LEU A 98 -5.60 14.94 -4.98
N SER A 99 -6.48 13.98 -5.22
CA SER A 99 -6.34 12.62 -4.66
C SER A 99 -5.18 11.85 -5.30
N LEU A 100 -4.92 12.09 -6.59
CA LEU A 100 -3.79 11.51 -7.29
C LEU A 100 -2.45 12.00 -6.73
N ILE A 101 -2.28 13.31 -6.50
CA ILE A 101 -1.05 13.88 -5.93
C ILE A 101 -0.76 13.28 -4.56
N PHE A 102 -1.78 13.19 -3.70
CA PHE A 102 -1.61 12.62 -2.36
C PHE A 102 -1.27 11.12 -2.41
N ALA A 103 -1.94 10.35 -3.28
CA ALA A 103 -1.66 8.93 -3.47
C ALA A 103 -0.24 8.70 -4.00
N LEU A 104 0.22 9.49 -4.98
CA LEU A 104 1.57 9.41 -5.53
C LEU A 104 2.63 9.81 -4.51
N ALA A 105 2.41 10.91 -3.76
CA ALA A 105 3.30 11.32 -2.69
C ALA A 105 3.43 10.21 -1.62
N THR A 106 2.30 9.60 -1.23
CA THR A 106 2.28 8.47 -0.31
C THR A 106 3.05 7.27 -0.85
N ALA A 107 2.83 6.91 -2.12
CA ALA A 107 3.54 5.79 -2.76
C ALA A 107 5.05 6.04 -2.82
N ILE A 108 5.49 7.25 -3.16
CA ILE A 108 6.92 7.63 -3.18
C ILE A 108 7.52 7.55 -1.78
N ILE A 109 6.84 8.08 -0.76
CA ILE A 109 7.31 8.02 0.63
C ILE A 109 7.47 6.55 1.08
N ILE A 110 6.44 5.72 0.85
CA ILE A 110 6.47 4.28 1.17
C ILE A 110 7.59 3.58 0.41
N PHE A 111 7.80 3.89 -0.86
CA PHE A 111 8.86 3.30 -1.68
C PHE A 111 10.25 3.61 -1.14
N ILE A 112 10.55 4.89 -0.91
CA ILE A 112 11.87 5.33 -0.43
C ILE A 112 12.15 4.72 0.95
N THR A 113 11.21 4.89 1.89
CA THR A 113 11.40 4.37 3.25
C THR A 113 11.38 2.85 3.31
N GLY A 114 10.59 2.19 2.46
CA GLY A 114 10.56 0.73 2.30
C GLY A 114 11.85 0.16 1.73
N ILE A 115 12.46 0.80 0.72
CA ILE A 115 13.78 0.42 0.22
C ILE A 115 14.84 0.58 1.30
N LEU A 116 14.88 1.73 1.98
CA LEU A 116 15.85 1.96 3.06
C LEU A 116 15.70 0.93 4.17
N PHE A 117 14.46 0.61 4.54
CA PHE A 117 14.15 -0.43 5.52
C PHE A 117 14.69 -1.79 5.06
N SER A 118 14.40 -2.16 3.82
CA SER A 118 14.80 -3.44 3.24
C SER A 118 16.32 -3.58 3.16
N ILE A 119 17.03 -2.53 2.71
CA ILE A 119 18.49 -2.52 2.63
C ILE A 119 19.12 -2.69 4.01
N ASN A 120 18.58 -2.02 5.03
CA ASN A 120 19.08 -2.17 6.39
C ASN A 120 18.83 -3.59 6.93
N SER A 121 17.66 -4.18 6.64
CA SER A 121 17.37 -5.58 6.97
C SER A 121 18.32 -6.55 6.26
N ILE A 122 18.62 -6.34 4.97
CA ILE A 122 19.59 -7.14 4.20
C ILE A 122 20.99 -7.04 4.81
N ARG A 123 21.37 -5.90 5.41
CA ARG A 123 22.68 -5.75 6.06
C ARG A 123 22.76 -6.34 7.47
N SER A 124 21.66 -6.90 7.98
CA SER A 124 21.64 -7.51 9.31
C SER A 124 22.52 -8.77 9.35
N VAL A 125 23.24 -8.96 10.46
CA VAL A 125 24.01 -10.18 10.75
C VAL A 125 23.08 -11.37 10.99
N ASP A 126 21.87 -11.11 11.50
CA ASP A 126 20.86 -12.13 11.67
C ASP A 126 20.31 -12.59 10.31
N ARG A 127 20.56 -13.86 9.97
CA ARG A 127 20.23 -14.44 8.66
C ARG A 127 18.73 -14.41 8.35
N GLU A 128 17.88 -14.51 9.38
CA GLU A 128 16.43 -14.41 9.20
C GLU A 128 16.03 -12.99 8.77
N THR A 129 16.54 -11.98 9.47
CA THR A 129 16.35 -10.56 9.12
C THR A 129 16.95 -10.23 7.75
N HIS A 130 18.10 -10.80 7.41
CA HIS A 130 18.73 -10.68 6.10
C HIS A 130 17.80 -11.17 4.97
N LEU A 131 17.25 -12.39 5.09
CA LEU A 131 16.32 -12.94 4.10
C LEU A 131 15.03 -12.12 4.00
N ARG A 132 14.45 -11.73 5.14
CA ARG A 132 13.27 -10.85 5.21
C ARG A 132 13.47 -9.57 4.41
N GLY A 133 14.66 -8.98 4.47
CA GLY A 133 15.00 -7.78 3.71
C GLY A 133 14.87 -7.95 2.19
N TYR A 134 15.22 -9.11 1.62
CA TYR A 134 15.02 -9.37 0.19
C TYR A 134 13.54 -9.47 -0.20
N PHE A 135 12.73 -10.17 0.61
CA PHE A 135 11.29 -10.25 0.39
C PHE A 135 10.65 -8.86 0.42
N LEU A 136 11.05 -8.01 1.37
CA LEU A 136 10.57 -6.63 1.47
C LEU A 136 11.01 -5.78 0.28
N LEU A 137 12.26 -5.90 -0.17
CA LEU A 137 12.74 -5.14 -1.32
C LEU A 137 11.92 -5.43 -2.58
N ILE A 138 11.64 -6.72 -2.84
CA ILE A 138 10.78 -7.15 -3.95
C ILE A 138 9.37 -6.61 -3.76
N ALA A 139 8.81 -6.73 -2.55
CA ALA A 139 7.46 -6.26 -2.24
C ALA A 139 7.29 -4.76 -2.50
N PHE A 140 8.15 -3.91 -1.95
CA PHE A 140 8.06 -2.46 -2.14
C PHE A 140 8.25 -2.04 -3.60
N SER A 141 9.15 -2.72 -4.33
CA SER A 141 9.38 -2.47 -5.75
C SER A 141 8.14 -2.78 -6.58
N LEU A 142 7.53 -3.96 -6.37
CA LEU A 142 6.33 -4.36 -7.09
C LEU A 142 5.11 -3.51 -6.73
N ILE A 143 4.89 -3.23 -5.43
CA ILE A 143 3.78 -2.37 -4.98
C ILE A 143 3.86 -1.00 -5.64
N THR A 144 5.04 -0.38 -5.65
CA THR A 144 5.23 0.97 -6.17
C THR A 144 5.06 1.01 -7.68
N LEU A 145 5.65 0.05 -8.38
CA LEU A 145 5.51 -0.09 -9.82
C LEU A 145 4.03 -0.25 -10.18
N CYS A 146 3.33 -1.19 -9.55
CA CYS A 146 1.92 -1.44 -9.84
C CYS A 146 1.01 -0.30 -9.41
N ALA A 147 1.29 0.39 -8.31
CA ALA A 147 0.54 1.59 -7.90
C ALA A 147 0.70 2.73 -8.92
N GLY A 148 1.91 2.90 -9.46
CA GLY A 148 2.18 3.85 -10.54
C GLY A 148 1.45 3.49 -11.83
N PHE A 149 1.44 2.21 -12.21
CA PHE A 149 0.66 1.74 -13.37
C PHE A 149 -0.85 1.88 -13.12
N ASP A 150 -1.37 1.53 -11.95
CA ASP A 150 -2.80 1.65 -11.61
C ASP A 150 -3.28 3.11 -11.63
N ALA A 151 -2.41 4.06 -11.26
CA ALA A 151 -2.70 5.48 -11.31
C ALA A 151 -3.02 6.02 -12.72
N LEU A 152 -2.55 5.34 -13.77
CA LEU A 152 -2.86 5.70 -15.16
C LEU A 152 -4.29 5.35 -15.60
N SER A 153 -5.09 4.73 -14.72
CA SER A 153 -6.53 4.49 -14.93
C SER A 153 -6.82 3.76 -16.25
N TRP A 154 -6.11 2.65 -16.50
CA TRP A 154 -6.30 1.82 -17.69
C TRP A 154 -7.73 1.33 -17.83
N GLU A 155 -8.28 1.37 -19.04
CA GLU A 155 -9.61 0.80 -19.35
C GLU A 155 -9.53 -0.67 -19.81
N ASN A 156 -8.33 -1.14 -20.17
CA ASN A 156 -8.14 -2.50 -20.65
C ASN A 156 -8.16 -3.49 -19.48
N ILE A 157 -9.20 -4.34 -19.45
CA ILE A 157 -9.41 -5.40 -18.45
C ILE A 157 -8.17 -6.28 -18.22
N PHE A 158 -7.45 -6.66 -19.29
CA PHE A 158 -6.28 -7.53 -19.17
C PHE A 158 -5.14 -6.84 -18.41
N ILE A 159 -4.95 -5.54 -18.62
CA ILE A 159 -3.93 -4.76 -17.91
C ILE A 159 -4.32 -4.63 -16.44
N ILE A 160 -5.60 -4.35 -16.15
CA ILE A 160 -6.11 -4.25 -14.77
C ILE A 160 -5.89 -5.57 -14.03
N VAL A 161 -6.29 -6.70 -14.62
CA VAL A 161 -6.11 -8.03 -14.01
C VAL A 161 -4.63 -8.33 -13.78
N LEU A 162 -3.75 -8.01 -14.73
CA LEU A 162 -2.30 -8.19 -14.57
C LEU A 162 -1.76 -7.36 -13.39
N ILE A 163 -2.12 -6.09 -13.30
CA ILE A 163 -1.73 -5.20 -12.19
C ILE A 163 -2.20 -5.80 -10.85
N ARG A 164 -3.44 -6.29 -10.78
CA ARG A 164 -4.02 -6.89 -9.56
C ARG A 164 -3.31 -8.18 -9.15
N LEU A 165 -2.95 -9.04 -10.10
CA LEU A 165 -2.18 -10.25 -9.84
C LEU A 165 -0.80 -9.92 -9.28
N VAL A 166 -0.10 -8.94 -9.86
CA VAL A 166 1.23 -8.51 -9.39
C VAL A 166 1.14 -7.84 -8.02
N LEU A 167 0.11 -7.02 -7.74
CA LEU A 167 -0.15 -6.45 -6.41
C LEU A 167 -0.48 -7.51 -5.35
N THR A 168 -1.18 -8.57 -5.74
CA THR A 168 -1.47 -9.70 -4.86
C THR A 168 -0.17 -10.44 -4.53
N LEU A 169 0.64 -10.72 -5.55
CA LEU A 169 1.95 -11.33 -5.38
C LEU A 169 2.88 -10.48 -4.51
N SER A 170 2.90 -9.16 -4.70
CA SER A 170 3.69 -8.26 -3.87
C SER A 170 3.23 -8.25 -2.40
N SER A 171 1.94 -8.41 -2.15
CA SER A 171 1.39 -8.54 -0.79
C SER A 171 1.84 -9.85 -0.13
N ILE A 172 1.97 -10.94 -0.90
CA ILE A 172 2.56 -12.20 -0.42
C ILE A 172 4.04 -12.02 -0.06
N PHE A 173 4.82 -11.36 -0.93
CA PHE A 173 6.21 -11.00 -0.62
C PHE A 173 6.31 -10.11 0.63
N PHE A 174 5.42 -9.13 0.77
CA PHE A 174 5.36 -8.26 1.94
C PHE A 174 5.09 -9.06 3.22
N TYR A 175 4.13 -9.99 3.18
CA TYR A 175 3.82 -10.87 4.30
C TYR A 175 5.04 -11.70 4.70
N PHE A 176 5.72 -12.34 3.75
CA PHE A 176 6.95 -13.07 4.04
C PHE A 176 8.07 -12.16 4.55
N GLY A 177 8.16 -10.92 4.07
CA GLY A 177 9.12 -9.95 4.56
C GLY A 177 8.97 -9.62 6.05
N PHE A 178 7.74 -9.58 6.58
CA PHE A 178 7.51 -9.30 8.00
C PHE A 178 7.40 -10.55 8.88
N PHE A 179 6.79 -11.61 8.36
CA PHE A 179 6.38 -12.79 9.13
C PHE A 179 7.05 -14.08 8.68
N PHE A 180 8.22 -14.01 8.02
CA PHE A 180 8.93 -15.20 7.56
C PHE A 180 9.02 -16.25 8.68
N PRO A 181 8.48 -17.47 8.49
CA PRO A 181 8.44 -18.44 9.57
C PRO A 181 9.83 -19.06 9.79
N ILE A 182 10.28 -19.05 11.05
CA ILE A 182 11.54 -19.64 11.54
C ILE A 182 11.74 -21.09 11.04
N ARG A 183 10.67 -21.85 10.80
CA ARG A 183 10.74 -23.24 10.33
C ARG A 183 11.24 -23.40 8.89
N LEU A 184 10.95 -22.45 7.99
CA LEU A 184 11.46 -22.48 6.62
C LEU A 184 12.91 -22.04 6.55
N SER A 185 13.38 -21.25 7.51
CA SER A 185 14.80 -20.90 7.61
C SER A 185 15.65 -22.18 7.70
N LYS A 186 15.26 -23.20 8.48
CA LYS A 186 16.04 -24.44 8.66
C LYS A 186 16.37 -25.18 7.35
N ASN A 187 15.47 -25.14 6.37
CA ASN A 187 15.68 -25.80 5.07
C ASN A 187 16.58 -25.00 4.13
N PHE A 188 16.58 -23.66 4.23
CA PHE A 188 17.56 -22.79 3.56
C PHE A 188 18.91 -22.78 4.30
N ILE A 189 18.89 -22.92 5.63
CA ILE A 189 20.06 -22.92 6.51
C ILE A 189 20.99 -24.10 6.17
N ARG A 190 20.44 -25.30 5.98
CA ARG A 190 21.23 -26.49 5.69
C ARG A 190 21.98 -26.46 4.35
N LYS A 191 21.57 -25.60 3.40
CA LYS A 191 22.14 -25.59 2.04
C LYS A 191 23.41 -24.74 1.90
N GLU A 192 23.61 -23.76 2.78
CA GLU A 192 24.81 -22.91 2.79
C GLU A 192 25.97 -23.51 3.60
N GLU A 193 25.71 -24.36 4.60
CA GLU A 193 26.78 -25.07 5.33
C GLU A 193 27.34 -26.28 4.55
N SER A 194 26.75 -26.59 3.40
CA SER A 194 27.14 -27.70 2.52
C SER A 194 27.85 -27.26 1.23
N GLN A 195 28.29 -26.00 1.16
CA GLN A 195 29.18 -25.47 0.10
C GLN A 195 30.45 -24.92 0.75
#